data_AF-A0A4Y2UTV5-F1
#
_entry.id   AF-A0A4Y2UTV5-F1
#
_cell.length_a   1.000
_cell.length_b   1.000
_cell.length_c   1.000
_cell.angle_alpha   90.00
_cell.angle_beta   90.00
_cell.angle_gamma   90.00
#
_symmetry.space_group_name_H-M   'P 1'
#
loop_
_entity.id
_entity.type
_entity.pdbx_description
1 polymer ?
#
loop_
_entity_poly.entity_id
_entity_poly.type
_entity_poly.pdbx_seq_one_letter_code
_entity_poly.pdbx_strand_id
1 'polypeptide(L)'
;EQTNHTSHYVQPSSDLGCLEEVEPLRSKDPIIVSSTDRQILSQKLHNKSSKQLGNWLEEQLETIFKSWGIFVSRKPKTVMIVSLLICSLSSLGLVLNFSVTTDPVDLWVSPSSEARRDMEDYNKHFGPFYRIEQIIITPTVQESFYHPVVVNHELKNISWGPVLQQDFLLAAFDLQIQIENLTAKTENATIELKDICLSPLRPLNSACAIQSLFGFFQNKREYFFNKTEYLVHFKRCSLAPQNPNCFAPFGGPIDSAAILLGGYNETYDSAQALVITIPVTNYNDDSKNFEAKMWESE
;
A
#
# COMPACT_ATOMS: atom_id res chain seq x y z
N GLU A 1 -9.00 -11.25 -48.41
CA GLU A 1 -9.27 -10.39 -49.58
C GLU A 1 -10.73 -9.95 -49.53
N GLN A 2 -10.99 -8.81 -48.88
CA GLN A 2 -12.24 -8.04 -48.98
C GLN A 2 -12.06 -6.73 -48.23
N THR A 3 -12.30 -5.64 -48.94
CA THR A 3 -12.26 -4.25 -48.50
C THR A 3 -13.49 -3.89 -47.66
N ASN A 4 -13.33 -3.00 -46.68
CA ASN A 4 -14.34 -1.97 -46.39
C ASN A 4 -13.78 -0.82 -45.54
N HIS A 5 -14.11 0.40 -45.97
CA HIS A 5 -13.93 1.67 -45.28
C HIS A 5 -14.89 1.78 -44.08
N THR A 6 -14.47 2.45 -43.00
CA THR A 6 -15.31 3.47 -42.36
C THR A 6 -14.52 4.42 -41.46
N SER A 7 -15.04 5.64 -41.39
CA SER A 7 -14.54 6.90 -40.85
C SER A 7 -14.70 7.01 -39.33
N HIS A 8 -13.82 7.75 -38.64
CA HIS A 8 -14.14 8.33 -37.33
C HIS A 8 -13.56 9.75 -37.14
N TYR A 9 -14.37 10.53 -36.42
CA TYR A 9 -14.35 11.97 -36.17
C TYR A 9 -13.54 12.31 -34.90
N VAL A 10 -12.64 13.30 -35.03
CA VAL A 10 -12.05 14.35 -34.14
C VAL A 10 -12.85 14.62 -32.82
N GLN A 11 -12.34 14.83 -31.57
CA GLN A 11 -11.24 15.68 -31.00
C GLN A 11 -11.01 15.42 -29.45
N PRO A 12 -10.18 16.18 -28.68
CA PRO A 12 -8.78 15.90 -28.32
C PRO A 12 -8.52 15.55 -26.82
N SER A 13 -7.45 14.81 -26.54
CA SER A 13 -6.77 14.82 -25.24
C SER A 13 -5.65 15.87 -25.26
N SER A 14 -5.72 16.79 -24.31
CA SER A 14 -4.63 17.70 -23.93
C SER A 14 -3.48 16.90 -23.34
N ASP A 15 -2.32 16.93 -23.98
CA ASP A 15 -1.08 16.50 -23.34
C ASP A 15 -0.01 17.59 -23.50
N LEU A 16 0.65 17.88 -22.38
CA LEU A 16 1.61 18.96 -22.21
C LEU A 16 2.91 18.61 -22.95
N GLY A 17 3.47 19.62 -23.61
CA GLY A 17 4.57 19.47 -24.54
C GLY A 17 5.89 19.02 -23.91
N CYS A 18 6.52 18.07 -24.58
CA CYS A 18 7.98 18.01 -24.70
C CYS A 18 8.39 18.84 -25.91
N LEU A 19 9.44 19.64 -25.75
CA LEU A 19 9.98 20.59 -26.72
C LEU A 19 10.32 19.90 -28.05
N GLU A 20 9.59 20.24 -29.11
CA GLU A 20 9.88 19.85 -30.48
C GLU A 20 10.81 20.87 -31.14
N GLU A 21 11.87 20.35 -31.74
CA GLU A 21 12.91 21.08 -32.46
C GLU A 21 12.35 21.57 -33.81
N VAL A 22 12.23 22.90 -33.97
CA VAL A 22 11.71 23.50 -35.21
C VAL A 22 12.88 23.85 -36.15
N GLU A 23 12.99 23.13 -37.27
CA GLU A 23 13.79 23.53 -38.44
C GLU A 23 13.20 24.80 -39.10
N PRO A 24 14.01 25.81 -39.48
CA PRO A 24 13.50 27.00 -40.14
C PRO A 24 13.43 26.85 -41.67
N LEU A 25 12.32 27.32 -42.22
CA LEU A 25 12.02 27.47 -43.64
C LEU A 25 12.98 28.45 -44.34
N ARG A 26 13.46 28.02 -45.50
CA ARG A 26 14.29 28.76 -46.45
C ARG A 26 13.45 29.79 -47.23
N SER A 27 13.81 31.06 -47.17
CA SER A 27 13.34 32.09 -48.10
C SER A 27 14.50 32.98 -48.58
N LYS A 28 14.43 33.34 -49.87
CA LYS A 28 15.46 33.94 -50.73
C LYS A 28 15.79 35.41 -50.37
N ASP A 29 17.07 35.75 -50.55
CA ASP A 29 17.71 37.08 -50.45
C ASP A 29 17.22 38.11 -51.51
N PRO A 30 17.65 39.41 -51.51
CA PRO A 30 18.27 40.24 -50.44
C PRO A 30 17.71 41.68 -50.33
N ILE A 31 17.87 42.32 -49.15
CA ILE A 31 18.34 43.73 -49.05
C ILE A 31 19.40 43.78 -47.94
N ILE A 32 20.61 44.18 -48.32
CA ILE A 32 21.79 44.27 -47.45
C ILE A 32 21.73 45.56 -46.62
N VAL A 33 21.58 45.42 -45.31
CA VAL A 33 22.20 46.33 -44.31
C VAL A 33 22.71 45.48 -43.13
N SER A 34 24.02 45.55 -42.89
CA SER A 34 24.85 44.96 -41.81
C SER A 34 24.12 44.37 -40.57
N SER A 35 23.92 43.04 -40.57
CA SER A 35 23.43 42.23 -39.43
C SER A 35 24.49 41.27 -38.88
N THR A 36 25.34 40.68 -39.73
CA THR A 36 26.34 39.66 -39.35
C THR A 36 27.47 40.23 -38.50
N ASP A 37 28.00 41.41 -38.85
CA ASP A 37 29.00 42.10 -38.04
C ASP A 37 28.43 42.57 -36.69
N ARG A 38 27.13 42.90 -36.66
CA ARG A 38 26.45 43.33 -35.44
C ARG A 38 26.26 42.16 -34.47
N GLN A 39 25.95 40.96 -34.98
CA GLN A 39 25.88 39.73 -34.18
C GLN A 39 27.26 39.28 -33.68
N ILE A 40 28.29 39.27 -34.53
CA ILE A 40 29.66 38.90 -34.12
C ILE A 40 30.23 39.91 -33.12
N LEU A 41 29.97 41.20 -33.31
CA LEU A 41 30.36 42.25 -32.38
C LEU A 41 29.58 42.11 -31.06
N SER A 42 28.28 41.81 -31.09
CA SER A 42 27.49 41.57 -29.87
C SER A 42 28.00 40.36 -29.07
N GLN A 43 28.38 39.28 -29.75
CA GLN A 43 28.88 38.06 -29.12
C GLN A 43 30.31 38.23 -28.58
N LYS A 44 31.15 39.00 -29.27
CA LYS A 44 32.48 39.42 -28.77
C LYS A 44 32.37 40.42 -27.62
N LEU A 45 31.41 41.35 -27.65
CA LEU A 45 31.13 42.27 -26.54
C LEU A 45 30.58 41.53 -25.33
N HIS A 46 29.68 40.56 -25.52
CA HIS A 46 29.16 39.72 -24.46
C HIS A 46 30.26 38.84 -23.85
N ASN A 47 31.12 38.20 -24.66
CA ASN A 47 32.25 37.42 -24.15
C ASN A 47 33.32 38.29 -23.47
N LYS A 48 33.58 39.49 -23.97
CA LYS A 48 34.51 40.43 -23.35
C LYS A 48 33.96 40.98 -22.04
N SER A 49 32.67 41.31 -22.01
CA SER A 49 31.94 41.76 -20.81
C SER A 49 31.85 40.64 -19.77
N SER A 50 31.57 39.40 -20.17
CA SER A 50 31.55 38.21 -19.30
C SER A 50 32.94 37.91 -18.74
N LYS A 51 34.00 37.97 -19.55
CA LYS A 51 35.38 37.81 -19.07
C LYS A 51 35.83 38.96 -18.15
N GLN A 52 35.45 40.19 -18.46
CA GLN A 52 35.73 41.35 -17.61
C GLN A 52 34.97 41.27 -16.28
N LEU A 53 33.72 40.80 -16.31
CA LEU A 53 32.92 40.56 -15.11
C LEU A 53 33.53 39.43 -14.27
N GLY A 54 33.95 38.32 -14.90
CA GLY A 54 34.61 37.20 -14.23
C GLY A 54 35.91 37.62 -13.52
N ASN A 55 36.79 38.33 -14.23
CA ASN A 55 38.04 38.84 -13.66
C ASN A 55 37.78 39.83 -12.52
N TRP A 56 36.79 40.72 -12.68
CA TRP A 56 36.39 41.64 -11.62
C TRP A 56 35.86 40.89 -10.39
N LEU A 57 35.04 39.86 -10.58
CA LEU A 57 34.49 39.03 -9.50
C LEU A 57 35.62 38.28 -8.76
N GLU A 58 36.61 37.78 -9.50
CA GLU A 58 37.79 37.11 -8.95
C GLU A 58 38.61 38.06 -8.07
N GLU A 59 38.93 39.26 -8.57
CA GLU A 59 39.65 40.29 -7.81
C GLU A 59 38.88 40.72 -6.56
N GLN A 60 37.55 40.84 -6.64
CA GLN A 60 36.70 41.17 -5.49
C GLN A 60 36.67 40.04 -4.45
N LEU A 61 36.47 38.78 -4.87
CA LEU A 61 36.47 37.63 -3.97
C LEU A 61 37.83 37.47 -3.29
N GLU A 62 38.93 37.62 -4.02
CA GLU A 62 40.28 37.57 -3.45
C GLU A 62 40.43 38.63 -2.36
N THR A 63 40.05 39.86 -2.65
CA THR A 63 40.16 40.98 -1.70
C THR A 63 39.30 40.74 -0.46
N ILE A 64 38.05 40.28 -0.63
CA ILE A 64 37.11 40.01 0.45
C ILE A 64 37.59 38.85 1.32
N PHE A 65 37.97 37.71 0.74
CA PHE A 65 38.44 36.54 1.50
C PHE A 65 39.78 36.80 2.18
N LYS A 66 40.69 37.54 1.55
CA LYS A 66 41.95 37.97 2.17
C LYS A 66 41.68 38.86 3.38
N SER A 67 40.78 39.82 3.26
CA SER A 67 40.37 40.69 4.36
C SER A 67 39.71 39.90 5.49
N TRP A 68 38.79 38.99 5.15
CA TRP A 68 38.12 38.11 6.12
C TRP A 68 39.10 37.16 6.83
N GLY A 69 40.04 36.56 6.12
CA GLY A 69 41.07 35.69 6.69
C GLY A 69 42.01 36.44 7.65
N ILE A 70 42.38 37.68 7.31
CA ILE A 70 43.14 38.57 8.20
C ILE A 70 42.32 38.90 9.47
N PHE A 71 41.01 39.11 9.34
CA PHE A 71 40.13 39.35 10.49
C PHE A 71 40.04 38.12 11.41
N VAL A 72 39.81 36.93 10.84
CA VAL A 72 39.71 35.67 11.60
C VAL A 72 41.02 35.34 12.32
N SER A 73 42.16 35.48 11.65
CA SER A 73 43.48 35.19 12.24
C SER A 73 43.88 36.17 13.35
N ARG A 74 43.41 37.42 13.32
CA ARG A 74 43.65 38.41 14.39
C ARG A 74 42.83 38.18 15.65
N LYS A 75 41.66 37.53 15.58
CA LYS A 75 40.73 37.33 16.70
C LYS A 75 40.14 35.91 16.77
N PRO A 76 40.96 34.85 16.85
CA PRO A 76 40.51 33.47 16.73
C PRO A 76 39.53 33.05 17.84
N LYS A 77 39.74 33.49 19.09
CA LYS A 77 38.87 33.15 20.23
C LYS A 77 37.46 33.71 20.07
N THR A 78 37.34 34.98 19.65
CA THR A 78 36.04 35.63 19.44
C THR A 78 35.26 34.94 18.34
N VAL A 79 35.93 34.61 17.22
CA VAL A 79 35.30 33.90 16.10
C VAL A 79 34.82 32.51 16.52
N MET A 80 35.60 31.76 17.31
CA MET A 80 35.19 30.46 17.85
C MET A 80 33.97 30.56 18.78
N ILE A 81 33.94 31.55 19.67
CA ILE A 81 32.80 31.73 20.59
C ILE A 81 31.54 32.08 19.81
N VAL A 82 31.64 32.99 18.83
CA VAL A 82 30.50 33.39 18.00
C VAL A 82 30.02 32.22 17.14
N SER A 83 30.92 31.45 16.52
CA SER A 83 30.52 30.27 15.74
C SER A 83 29.87 29.20 16.61
N LEU A 84 30.39 28.93 17.81
CA LEU A 84 29.77 28.02 18.78
C LEU A 84 28.39 28.51 19.22
N LEU A 85 28.23 29.80 19.46
CA LEU A 85 26.94 30.40 19.83
C LEU A 85 25.93 30.23 18.69
N ILE A 86 26.32 30.52 17.44
CA ILE A 86 25.46 30.34 16.26
C ILE A 86 25.11 28.86 16.07
N CYS A 87 26.09 27.95 16.13
CA CYS A 87 25.84 26.51 16.03
C CYS A 87 24.90 26.01 17.12
N SER A 88 25.08 26.49 18.36
CA SER A 88 24.20 26.14 19.48
C SER A 88 22.78 26.67 19.26
N LEU A 89 22.64 27.94 18.85
CA LEU A 89 21.33 28.54 18.58
C LEU A 89 20.60 27.83 17.43
N SER A 90 21.32 27.41 16.39
CA SER A 90 20.78 26.61 15.29
C SER A 90 20.42 25.18 15.73
N SER A 91 21.19 24.57 16.64
CA SER A 91 20.90 23.22 17.12
C SER A 91 19.73 23.16 18.12
N LEU A 92 19.37 24.29 18.76
CA LEU A 92 18.17 24.37 19.60
C LEU A 92 16.89 23.96 18.85
N GLY A 93 16.81 24.19 17.53
CA GLY A 93 15.67 23.77 16.72
C GLY A 93 15.42 22.26 16.75
N LEU A 94 16.49 21.46 16.81
CA LEU A 94 16.40 20.00 16.92
C LEU A 94 15.93 19.53 18.30
N VAL A 95 16.21 20.31 19.35
CA VAL A 95 15.78 19.95 20.72
C VAL A 95 14.33 20.37 20.97
N LEU A 96 13.91 21.52 20.41
CA LEU A 96 12.60 22.10 20.71
C LEU A 96 11.47 21.60 19.80
N ASN A 97 11.74 21.39 18.51
CA ASN A 97 10.70 21.18 17.49
C ASN A 97 11.00 20.02 16.53
N PHE A 98 11.78 19.03 16.96
CA PHE A 98 12.01 17.86 16.12
C PHE A 98 10.82 16.89 16.20
N SER A 99 10.09 16.75 15.10
CA SER A 99 9.03 15.77 14.90
C SER A 99 9.42 14.78 13.82
N VAL A 100 9.22 13.49 14.08
CA VAL A 100 9.46 12.42 13.09
C VAL A 100 8.12 11.99 12.49
N THR A 101 8.01 12.07 11.17
CA THR A 101 6.89 11.48 10.45
C THR A 101 7.10 9.97 10.35
N THR A 102 6.21 9.19 10.94
CA THR A 102 6.25 7.72 10.93
C THR A 102 5.22 7.08 10.00
N ASP A 103 4.21 7.84 9.57
CA ASP A 103 3.18 7.33 8.65
C ASP A 103 3.79 7.14 7.24
N PRO A 104 3.81 5.91 6.70
CA PRO A 104 4.32 5.66 5.36
C PRO A 104 3.55 6.43 4.29
N VAL A 105 2.25 6.67 4.46
CA VAL A 105 1.47 7.42 3.46
C VAL A 105 2.01 8.85 3.37
N ASP A 106 2.28 9.50 4.50
CA ASP A 106 2.86 10.85 4.54
C ASP A 106 4.31 10.93 4.05
N LEU A 107 5.05 9.83 4.14
CA LEU A 107 6.41 9.74 3.60
C LEU A 107 6.43 9.55 2.08
N TRP A 108 5.50 8.76 1.53
CA TRP A 108 5.55 8.32 0.13
C TRP A 108 4.55 9.00 -0.79
N VAL A 109 3.51 9.63 -0.23
CA VAL A 109 2.41 10.24 -1.01
C VAL A 109 2.36 11.72 -0.71
N SER A 110 2.59 12.54 -1.74
CA SER A 110 2.54 14.00 -1.58
C SER A 110 1.15 14.47 -1.17
N PRO A 111 1.04 15.47 -0.28
CA PRO A 111 -0.25 15.94 0.24
C PRO A 111 -1.11 16.60 -0.86
N SER A 112 -0.51 17.06 -1.95
CA SER A 112 -1.21 17.69 -3.07
C SER A 112 -1.54 16.74 -4.23
N SER A 113 -1.20 15.46 -4.11
CA SER A 113 -1.50 14.47 -5.16
C SER A 113 -2.99 14.19 -5.27
N GLU A 114 -3.44 13.81 -6.46
CA GLU A 114 -4.83 13.38 -6.70
C GLU A 114 -5.17 12.14 -5.85
N ALA A 115 -4.28 11.15 -5.82
CA ALA A 115 -4.43 9.94 -5.00
C ALA A 115 -4.65 10.24 -3.51
N ARG A 116 -3.96 11.26 -2.96
CA ARG A 116 -4.19 11.69 -1.57
C ARG A 116 -5.59 12.27 -1.39
N ARG A 117 -6.04 13.11 -2.31
CA ARG A 117 -7.37 13.73 -2.25
C ARG A 117 -8.49 12.68 -2.33
N ASP A 118 -8.33 11.69 -3.20
CA ASP A 118 -9.29 10.60 -3.34
C ASP A 118 -9.33 9.72 -2.08
N MET A 119 -8.18 9.42 -1.50
CA MET A 119 -8.08 8.67 -0.24
C MET A 119 -8.75 9.44 0.92
N GLU A 120 -8.50 10.74 1.04
CA GLU A 120 -9.11 11.59 2.07
C GLU A 120 -10.63 11.69 1.90
N ASP A 121 -11.11 11.82 0.66
CA ASP A 121 -12.55 11.84 0.36
C ASP A 121 -13.21 10.50 0.69
N TYR A 122 -12.57 9.38 0.34
CA TYR A 122 -13.04 8.04 0.71
C TYR A 122 -13.07 7.88 2.24
N ASN A 123 -11.98 8.19 2.93
CA ASN A 123 -11.86 8.03 4.38
C ASN A 123 -12.87 8.90 5.14
N LYS A 124 -13.28 10.04 4.57
CA LYS A 124 -14.31 10.92 5.15
C LYS A 124 -15.71 10.31 5.05
N HIS A 125 -16.04 9.66 3.94
CA HIS A 125 -17.38 9.12 3.71
C HIS A 125 -17.57 7.70 4.24
N PHE A 126 -16.54 6.85 4.15
CA PHE A 126 -16.61 5.43 4.47
C PHE A 126 -15.78 5.04 5.69
N GLY A 127 -14.93 5.94 6.18
CA GLY A 127 -13.88 5.60 7.14
C GLY A 127 -12.65 5.03 6.44
N PRO A 128 -11.51 4.95 7.14
CA PRO A 128 -10.33 4.32 6.60
C PRO A 128 -10.55 2.83 6.36
N PHE A 129 -9.78 2.26 5.43
CA PHE A 129 -9.72 0.82 5.26
C PHE A 129 -9.32 0.12 6.57
N TYR A 130 -9.94 -1.03 6.80
CA TYR A 130 -9.68 -1.90 7.95
C TYR A 130 -8.22 -2.37 8.00
N ARG A 131 -7.77 -2.74 9.21
CA ARG A 131 -6.48 -3.39 9.46
C ARG A 131 -6.65 -4.90 9.21
N ILE A 132 -5.72 -5.53 8.50
CA ILE A 132 -5.84 -6.93 8.11
C ILE A 132 -4.79 -7.77 8.82
N GLU A 133 -5.26 -8.66 9.68
CA GLU A 133 -4.45 -9.74 10.22
C GLU A 133 -4.68 -11.00 9.39
N GLN A 134 -3.65 -11.44 8.68
CA GLN A 134 -3.74 -12.57 7.75
C GLN A 134 -2.77 -13.68 8.11
N ILE A 135 -3.28 -14.91 8.11
CA ILE A 135 -2.53 -16.12 8.43
C ILE A 135 -2.65 -17.07 7.25
N ILE A 136 -1.51 -17.45 6.70
CA ILE A 136 -1.42 -18.43 5.60
C ILE A 136 -0.77 -19.69 6.17
N ILE A 137 -1.53 -20.79 6.17
CA ILE A 137 -1.12 -22.05 6.80
C ILE A 137 -1.03 -23.11 5.72
N THR A 138 0.10 -23.84 5.69
CA THR A 138 0.33 -24.94 4.78
C THR A 138 0.64 -26.23 5.55
N PRO A 139 0.13 -27.38 5.11
CA PRO A 139 0.51 -28.66 5.68
C PRO A 139 1.97 -28.98 5.32
N THR A 140 2.68 -29.59 6.27
CA THR A 140 4.07 -30.03 6.07
C THR A 140 4.16 -31.16 5.04
N VAL A 141 3.17 -32.05 5.03
CA VAL A 141 3.01 -33.12 4.03
C VAL A 141 2.12 -32.59 2.91
N GLN A 142 2.68 -32.42 1.71
CA GLN A 142 1.98 -31.86 0.56
C GLN A 142 1.34 -32.93 -0.35
N GLU A 143 0.97 -34.09 0.22
CA GLU A 143 0.37 -35.18 -0.55
C GLU A 143 -1.14 -34.94 -0.72
N SER A 144 -1.60 -35.02 -1.97
CA SER A 144 -3.03 -35.02 -2.27
C SER A 144 -3.65 -36.37 -1.90
N PHE A 145 -4.93 -36.38 -1.56
CA PHE A 145 -5.67 -37.61 -1.25
C PHE A 145 -6.91 -37.74 -2.15
N TYR A 146 -7.32 -38.97 -2.41
CA TYR A 146 -8.54 -39.23 -3.17
C TYR A 146 -9.70 -39.52 -2.22
N HIS A 147 -10.87 -38.92 -2.48
CA HIS A 147 -12.09 -39.24 -1.75
C HIS A 147 -13.31 -39.10 -2.66
N PRO A 148 -14.21 -40.10 -2.71
CA PRO A 148 -15.39 -40.06 -3.56
C PRO A 148 -16.47 -39.16 -2.96
N VAL A 149 -17.03 -38.28 -3.78
CA VAL A 149 -18.15 -37.39 -3.40
C VAL A 149 -19.22 -37.39 -4.49
N VAL A 150 -20.47 -37.18 -4.09
CA VAL A 150 -21.58 -37.06 -5.03
C VAL A 150 -21.67 -35.61 -5.50
N VAL A 151 -21.45 -35.39 -6.79
CA VAL A 151 -21.58 -34.09 -7.44
C VAL A 151 -22.56 -34.24 -8.60
N ASN A 152 -23.61 -33.41 -8.64
CA ASN A 152 -24.66 -33.47 -9.66
C ASN A 152 -25.27 -34.88 -9.84
N HIS A 153 -25.58 -35.55 -8.73
CA HIS A 153 -26.13 -36.91 -8.69
C HIS A 153 -25.20 -38.03 -9.22
N GLU A 154 -23.93 -37.73 -9.48
CA GLU A 154 -22.92 -38.70 -9.91
C GLU A 154 -21.84 -38.87 -8.83
N LEU A 155 -21.44 -40.11 -8.55
CA LEU A 155 -20.31 -40.38 -7.67
C LEU A 155 -19.00 -40.14 -8.44
N LYS A 156 -18.22 -39.14 -8.03
CA LYS A 156 -16.92 -38.82 -8.63
C LYS A 156 -15.82 -39.00 -7.61
N ASN A 157 -14.75 -39.68 -8.00
CA ASN A 157 -13.55 -39.76 -7.19
C ASN A 157 -12.69 -38.53 -7.47
N ILE A 158 -12.59 -37.63 -6.48
CA ILE A 158 -11.94 -36.33 -6.63
C ILE A 158 -10.59 -36.38 -5.92
N SER A 159 -9.58 -35.75 -6.53
CA SER A 159 -8.30 -35.48 -5.88
C SER A 159 -8.42 -34.21 -5.06
N TRP A 160 -8.18 -34.33 -3.76
CA TRP A 160 -8.23 -33.24 -2.80
C TRP A 160 -6.81 -32.85 -2.40
N GLY A 161 -6.58 -31.54 -2.30
CA GLY A 161 -5.33 -30.98 -1.87
C GLY A 161 -5.06 -31.25 -0.39
N PRO A 162 -3.78 -31.18 0.02
CA PRO A 162 -3.35 -31.59 1.35
C PRO A 162 -3.99 -30.73 2.46
N VAL A 163 -4.37 -29.49 2.16
CA VAL A 163 -5.00 -28.56 3.12
C VAL A 163 -6.41 -29.01 3.53
N LEU A 164 -7.07 -29.85 2.73
CA LEU A 164 -8.43 -30.33 3.00
C LEU A 164 -8.44 -31.65 3.78
N GLN A 165 -7.27 -32.10 4.24
CA GLN A 165 -7.15 -33.26 5.10
C GLN A 165 -7.80 -32.96 6.46
N GLN A 166 -8.58 -33.92 6.97
CA GLN A 166 -9.39 -33.75 8.17
C GLN A 166 -8.56 -33.32 9.39
N ASP A 167 -7.45 -34.00 9.65
CA ASP A 167 -6.59 -33.72 10.82
C ASP A 167 -6.00 -32.30 10.74
N PHE A 168 -5.62 -31.86 9.53
CA PHE A 168 -5.10 -30.52 9.31
C PHE A 168 -6.19 -29.45 9.53
N LEU A 169 -7.40 -29.66 8.98
CA LEU A 169 -8.51 -28.74 9.16
C LEU A 169 -8.92 -28.62 10.64
N LEU A 170 -8.93 -29.72 11.38
CA LEU A 170 -9.21 -29.70 12.83
C LEU A 170 -8.15 -28.92 13.61
N ALA A 171 -6.86 -29.11 13.29
CA ALA A 171 -5.78 -28.35 13.93
C ALA A 171 -5.84 -26.85 13.59
N ALA A 172 -6.10 -26.50 12.32
CA ALA A 172 -6.25 -25.12 11.89
C ALA A 172 -7.52 -24.46 12.46
N PHE A 173 -8.59 -25.22 12.66
CA PHE A 173 -9.80 -24.76 13.36
C PHE A 173 -9.46 -24.42 14.82
N ASP A 174 -8.77 -25.32 15.52
CA ASP A 174 -8.37 -25.11 16.91
C ASP A 174 -7.43 -23.89 17.04
N LEU A 175 -6.59 -23.63 16.03
CA LEU A 175 -5.79 -22.40 15.97
C LEU A 175 -6.67 -21.15 15.81
N GLN A 176 -7.63 -21.15 14.89
CA GLN A 176 -8.54 -20.00 14.73
C GLN A 176 -9.26 -19.69 16.04
N ILE A 177 -9.81 -20.70 16.72
CA ILE A 177 -10.51 -20.51 17.99
C ILE A 177 -9.59 -20.00 19.10
N GLN A 178 -8.32 -20.42 19.11
CA GLN A 178 -7.34 -19.86 20.05
C GLN A 178 -7.10 -18.37 19.80
N ILE A 179 -6.97 -17.97 18.52
CA ILE A 179 -6.79 -16.56 18.13
C ILE A 179 -8.03 -15.73 18.45
N GLU A 180 -9.23 -16.25 18.17
CA GLU A 180 -10.49 -15.58 18.52
C GLU A 180 -10.64 -15.34 20.02
N ASN A 181 -10.00 -16.17 20.86
CA ASN A 181 -10.01 -16.07 22.32
C ASN A 181 -8.79 -15.34 22.90
N LEU A 182 -7.89 -14.79 22.06
CA LEU A 182 -6.78 -13.97 22.54
C LEU A 182 -7.32 -12.70 23.21
N THR A 183 -6.71 -12.36 24.34
CA THR A 183 -7.06 -11.18 25.13
C THR A 183 -5.80 -10.39 25.43
N ALA A 184 -5.78 -9.11 25.09
CA ALA A 184 -4.72 -8.21 25.50
C ALA A 184 -5.07 -7.53 26.83
N LYS A 185 -4.11 -7.50 27.76
CA LYS A 185 -4.30 -6.85 29.06
C LYS A 185 -3.62 -5.49 29.07
N THR A 186 -4.42 -4.46 29.32
CA THR A 186 -3.95 -3.11 29.63
C THR A 186 -4.15 -2.84 31.12
N GLU A 187 -3.48 -1.83 31.69
CA GLU A 187 -3.62 -1.43 33.10
C GLU A 187 -5.08 -1.24 33.54
N ASN A 188 -5.96 -0.82 32.61
CA ASN A 188 -7.34 -0.46 32.90
C ASN A 188 -8.40 -1.43 32.33
N ALA A 189 -8.04 -2.31 31.38
CA ALA A 189 -9.02 -3.11 30.65
C ALA A 189 -8.41 -4.40 30.06
N THR A 190 -9.27 -5.38 29.79
CA THR A 190 -8.96 -6.54 28.97
C THR A 190 -9.66 -6.35 27.62
N ILE A 191 -8.90 -6.42 26.53
CA ILE A 191 -9.36 -6.18 25.17
C ILE A 191 -9.51 -7.55 24.49
N GLU A 192 -10.71 -7.87 24.04
CA GLU A 192 -10.99 -9.07 23.26
C GLU A 192 -11.05 -8.73 21.75
N LEU A 193 -10.90 -9.75 20.90
CA LEU A 193 -11.05 -9.56 19.44
C LEU A 193 -12.42 -8.94 19.08
N LYS A 194 -13.49 -9.30 19.80
CA LYS A 194 -14.86 -8.82 19.54
C LYS A 194 -15.02 -7.31 19.72
N ASP A 195 -14.18 -6.70 20.55
CA ASP A 195 -14.23 -5.27 20.84
C ASP A 195 -13.71 -4.45 19.65
N ILE A 196 -12.67 -4.96 18.97
CA ILE A 196 -11.94 -4.24 17.91
C ILE A 196 -12.27 -4.70 16.49
N CYS A 197 -12.73 -5.95 16.31
CA CYS A 197 -12.96 -6.52 14.99
C CYS A 197 -14.06 -5.80 14.21
N LEU A 198 -13.99 -5.88 12.89
CA LEU A 198 -15.07 -5.41 12.03
C LEU A 198 -16.30 -6.33 12.18
N SER A 199 -17.44 -5.76 12.54
CA SER A 199 -18.72 -6.47 12.67
C SER A 199 -19.82 -5.74 11.88
N PRO A 200 -20.12 -6.18 10.65
CA PRO A 200 -20.91 -5.40 9.69
C PRO A 200 -22.39 -5.27 10.06
N LEU A 201 -22.92 -6.20 10.86
CA LEU A 201 -24.33 -6.25 11.25
C LEU A 201 -24.56 -5.79 12.70
N ARG A 202 -23.59 -5.14 13.34
CA ARG A 202 -23.73 -4.62 14.70
C ARG A 202 -24.83 -3.52 14.72
N PRO A 203 -25.78 -3.54 15.69
CA PRO A 203 -25.87 -4.40 16.88
C PRO A 203 -26.69 -5.70 16.72
N LEU A 204 -27.28 -5.97 15.56
CA LEU A 204 -28.11 -7.16 15.33
C LEU A 204 -27.31 -8.46 15.46
N ASN A 205 -26.07 -8.46 14.98
CA ASN A 205 -25.11 -9.54 15.13
C ASN A 205 -23.73 -8.93 15.44
N SER A 206 -23.12 -9.36 16.53
CA SER A 206 -21.81 -8.89 17.00
C SER A 206 -20.65 -9.78 16.58
N ALA A 207 -20.89 -10.80 15.76
CA ALA A 207 -19.82 -11.66 15.25
C ALA A 207 -18.86 -10.88 14.33
N CYS A 208 -17.58 -11.20 14.45
CA CYS A 208 -16.51 -10.62 13.66
C CYS A 208 -16.56 -11.13 12.21
N ALA A 209 -16.19 -10.28 11.25
CA ALA A 209 -16.14 -10.61 9.83
C ALA A 209 -14.90 -11.46 9.46
N ILE A 210 -14.66 -12.55 10.21
CA ILE A 210 -13.55 -13.46 9.97
C ILE A 210 -13.80 -14.22 8.67
N GLN A 211 -12.84 -14.12 7.75
CA GLN A 211 -12.86 -14.79 6.47
C GLN A 211 -11.95 -16.02 6.56
N SER A 212 -12.57 -17.19 6.72
CA SER A 212 -11.88 -18.48 6.76
C SER A 212 -12.76 -19.58 6.17
N LEU A 213 -12.15 -20.70 5.79
CA LEU A 213 -12.89 -21.89 5.33
C LEU A 213 -13.92 -22.36 6.37
N PHE A 214 -13.62 -22.19 7.65
CA PHE A 214 -14.49 -22.57 8.76
C PHE A 214 -15.78 -21.75 8.83
N GLY A 215 -15.79 -20.55 8.24
CA GLY A 215 -16.99 -19.73 8.09
C GLY A 215 -18.10 -20.44 7.31
N PHE A 216 -17.77 -21.24 6.28
CA PHE A 216 -18.77 -22.04 5.56
C PHE A 216 -19.52 -23.02 6.47
N PHE A 217 -18.89 -23.43 7.57
CA PHE A 217 -19.40 -24.37 8.56
C PHE A 217 -19.84 -23.67 9.85
N GLN A 218 -20.11 -22.36 9.80
CA GLN A 218 -20.55 -21.53 10.93
C GLN A 218 -19.62 -21.63 12.15
N ASN A 219 -18.32 -21.84 11.91
CA ASN A 219 -17.30 -22.09 12.93
C ASN A 219 -17.69 -23.22 13.91
N LYS A 220 -18.34 -24.29 13.44
CA LYS A 220 -18.63 -25.49 14.27
C LYS A 220 -17.72 -26.65 13.93
N ARG A 221 -17.00 -27.13 14.96
CA ARG A 221 -16.06 -28.25 14.87
C ARG A 221 -16.72 -29.56 14.41
N GLU A 222 -17.98 -29.75 14.77
CA GLU A 222 -18.79 -30.96 14.56
C GLU A 222 -18.87 -31.36 13.08
N TYR A 223 -18.94 -30.39 12.16
CA TYR A 223 -19.07 -30.64 10.73
C TYR A 223 -17.86 -31.36 10.14
N PHE A 224 -16.68 -31.25 10.78
CA PHE A 224 -15.45 -31.85 10.27
C PHE A 224 -15.27 -33.31 10.69
N PHE A 225 -16.15 -33.89 11.51
CA PHE A 225 -16.00 -35.29 11.94
C PHE A 225 -16.33 -36.31 10.85
N ASN A 226 -17.24 -35.98 9.93
CA ASN A 226 -17.56 -36.83 8.80
C ASN A 226 -16.87 -36.34 7.52
N LYS A 227 -15.87 -37.11 7.06
CA LYS A 227 -15.03 -36.74 5.91
C LYS A 227 -15.83 -36.48 4.63
N THR A 228 -16.81 -37.31 4.33
CA THR A 228 -17.62 -37.15 3.11
C THR A 228 -18.51 -35.91 3.19
N GLU A 229 -19.11 -35.64 4.35
CA GLU A 229 -20.04 -34.53 4.53
C GLU A 229 -19.34 -33.17 4.40
N TYR A 230 -18.20 -32.99 5.07
CA TYR A 230 -17.51 -31.69 4.99
C TYR A 230 -16.95 -31.43 3.59
N LEU A 231 -16.45 -32.46 2.89
CA LEU A 231 -15.94 -32.31 1.53
C LEU A 231 -17.05 -31.95 0.52
N VAL A 232 -18.23 -32.59 0.66
CA VAL A 232 -19.40 -32.25 -0.16
C VAL A 232 -19.88 -30.83 0.13
N HIS A 233 -19.96 -30.45 1.41
CA HIS A 233 -20.39 -29.11 1.80
C HIS A 233 -19.40 -28.03 1.34
N PHE A 234 -18.11 -28.25 1.53
CA PHE A 234 -17.04 -27.38 1.04
C PHE A 234 -17.14 -27.18 -0.47
N LYS A 235 -17.27 -28.28 -1.24
CA LYS A 235 -17.40 -28.20 -2.70
C LYS A 235 -18.62 -27.41 -3.15
N ARG A 236 -19.73 -27.55 -2.44
CA ARG A 236 -20.95 -26.78 -2.73
C ARG A 236 -20.74 -25.28 -2.45
N CYS A 237 -20.14 -24.94 -1.31
CA CYS A 237 -19.93 -23.56 -0.92
C CYS A 237 -18.81 -22.86 -1.71
N SER A 238 -17.79 -23.59 -2.15
CA SER A 238 -16.73 -23.04 -2.99
C SER A 238 -17.20 -22.68 -4.39
N LEU A 239 -18.24 -23.36 -4.90
CA LEU A 239 -18.86 -23.06 -6.20
C LEU A 239 -20.00 -22.04 -6.10
N ALA A 240 -20.69 -21.97 -4.95
CA ALA A 240 -21.85 -21.09 -4.74
C ALA A 240 -21.83 -20.42 -3.35
N PRO A 241 -20.87 -19.52 -3.09
CA PRO A 241 -20.71 -18.88 -1.77
C PRO A 241 -21.91 -18.00 -1.36
N GLN A 242 -22.69 -17.54 -2.34
CA GLN A 242 -23.88 -16.71 -2.13
C GLN A 242 -25.07 -17.49 -1.53
N ASN A 243 -24.97 -18.82 -1.41
CA ASN A 243 -26.00 -19.61 -0.76
C ASN A 243 -26.05 -19.28 0.75
N PRO A 244 -27.22 -18.93 1.33
CA PRO A 244 -27.34 -18.63 2.76
C PRO A 244 -26.84 -19.74 3.69
N ASN A 245 -26.86 -20.99 3.23
CA ASN A 245 -26.32 -22.13 3.99
C ASN A 245 -24.78 -22.15 4.08
N CYS A 246 -24.11 -21.29 3.33
CA CYS A 246 -22.66 -21.09 3.32
C CYS A 246 -22.26 -19.77 3.97
N PHE A 247 -23.21 -19.02 4.56
CA PHE A 247 -22.89 -17.77 5.23
C PHE A 247 -22.05 -18.03 6.48
N ALA A 248 -21.07 -17.16 6.67
CA ALA A 248 -20.24 -17.15 7.86
C ALA A 248 -21.02 -16.61 9.07
N PRO A 249 -20.51 -16.81 10.30
CA PRO A 249 -21.20 -16.39 11.53
C PRO A 249 -21.58 -14.91 11.58
N PHE A 250 -20.88 -14.02 10.88
CA PHE A 250 -21.21 -12.60 10.77
C PHE A 250 -22.47 -12.31 9.92
N GLY A 251 -23.08 -13.33 9.31
CA GLY A 251 -24.36 -13.23 8.61
C GLY A 251 -24.28 -12.82 7.15
N GLY A 252 -23.08 -12.84 6.56
CA GLY A 252 -22.87 -12.56 5.13
C GLY A 252 -22.11 -13.67 4.41
N PRO A 253 -22.10 -13.63 3.06
CA PRO A 253 -21.32 -14.54 2.25
C PRO A 253 -19.82 -14.23 2.37
N ILE A 254 -19.00 -15.26 2.19
CA ILE A 254 -17.58 -15.08 1.89
C ILE A 254 -17.48 -14.91 0.37
N ASP A 255 -16.94 -13.79 -0.11
CA ASP A 255 -17.05 -13.38 -1.52
C ASP A 255 -16.58 -14.46 -2.53
N SER A 256 -15.47 -15.14 -2.22
CA SER A 256 -14.97 -16.25 -3.03
C SER A 256 -14.18 -17.25 -2.19
N ALA A 257 -14.16 -18.53 -2.58
CA ALA A 257 -13.23 -19.49 -1.99
C ALA A 257 -11.76 -19.15 -2.30
N ALA A 258 -11.49 -18.31 -3.32
CA ALA A 258 -10.16 -17.84 -3.66
C ALA A 258 -9.50 -17.00 -2.56
N ILE A 259 -10.28 -16.32 -1.70
CA ILE A 259 -9.71 -15.55 -0.58
C ILE A 259 -9.40 -16.43 0.64
N LEU A 260 -9.88 -17.67 0.66
CA LEU A 260 -9.70 -18.63 1.75
C LEU A 260 -8.61 -19.66 1.48
N LEU A 261 -8.18 -19.79 0.22
CA LEU A 261 -7.33 -20.89 -0.25
C LEU A 261 -6.23 -20.37 -1.15
N GLY A 262 -5.09 -21.06 -1.14
CA GLY A 262 -3.96 -20.77 -2.03
C GLY A 262 -3.37 -22.04 -2.65
N GLY A 263 -2.58 -21.86 -3.72
CA GLY A 263 -1.86 -22.95 -4.38
C GLY A 263 -2.76 -24.00 -5.04
N TYR A 264 -3.95 -23.61 -5.50
CA TYR A 264 -4.84 -24.47 -6.26
C TYR A 264 -4.61 -24.29 -7.77
N ASN A 265 -5.04 -25.27 -8.57
CA ASN A 265 -4.94 -25.22 -10.03
C ASN A 265 -6.25 -24.66 -10.63
N GLU A 266 -6.94 -25.41 -11.48
CA GLU A 266 -8.22 -24.98 -12.06
C GLU A 266 -9.38 -24.99 -11.05
N THR A 267 -9.29 -25.81 -10.00
CA THR A 267 -10.36 -25.99 -9.02
C THR A 267 -9.84 -25.86 -7.59
N TYR A 268 -10.67 -25.33 -6.70
CA TYR A 268 -10.34 -25.16 -5.28
C TYR A 268 -10.11 -26.48 -4.54
N ASP A 269 -10.52 -27.62 -5.12
CA ASP A 269 -10.30 -28.94 -4.54
C ASP A 269 -8.82 -29.24 -4.36
N SER A 270 -7.96 -28.72 -5.25
CA SER A 270 -6.52 -29.00 -5.24
C SER A 270 -5.70 -28.02 -4.39
N ALA A 271 -6.33 -27.27 -3.49
CA ALA A 271 -5.68 -26.23 -2.71
C ALA A 271 -4.56 -26.77 -1.79
N GLN A 272 -3.49 -25.99 -1.65
CA GLN A 272 -2.31 -26.35 -0.86
C GLN A 272 -2.12 -25.46 0.38
N ALA A 273 -2.77 -24.30 0.41
CA ALA A 273 -2.70 -23.36 1.53
C ALA A 273 -4.10 -22.96 1.99
N LEU A 274 -4.25 -22.73 3.29
CA LEU A 274 -5.42 -22.16 3.92
C LEU A 274 -5.09 -20.71 4.30
N VAL A 275 -6.03 -19.80 4.05
CA VAL A 275 -5.92 -18.40 4.41
C VAL A 275 -7.02 -18.06 5.42
N ILE A 276 -6.63 -17.47 6.54
CA ILE A 276 -7.53 -16.91 7.54
C ILE A 276 -7.26 -15.41 7.56
N THR A 277 -8.29 -14.61 7.35
CA THR A 277 -8.20 -13.14 7.34
C THR A 277 -9.14 -12.56 8.39
N ILE A 278 -8.60 -11.76 9.30
CA ILE A 278 -9.33 -11.12 10.39
C ILE A 278 -9.28 -9.60 10.17
N PRO A 279 -10.36 -8.97 9.69
CA PRO A 279 -10.43 -7.53 9.57
C PRO A 279 -10.71 -6.88 10.93
N VAL A 280 -9.83 -5.97 11.32
CA VAL A 280 -9.90 -5.14 12.52
C VAL A 280 -10.27 -3.71 12.14
N THR A 281 -11.11 -3.07 12.94
CA THR A 281 -11.57 -1.70 12.67
C THR A 281 -10.39 -0.73 12.73
N ASN A 282 -10.31 0.18 11.76
CA ASN A 282 -9.27 1.20 11.69
C ASN A 282 -9.87 2.60 11.90
N TYR A 283 -9.05 3.51 12.40
CA TYR A 283 -9.40 4.92 12.57
C TYR A 283 -8.31 5.83 12.01
N ASN A 284 -8.72 6.98 11.46
CA ASN A 284 -7.77 8.01 10.99
C ASN A 284 -6.99 8.63 12.16
N ASP A 285 -7.61 8.66 13.33
CA ASP A 285 -6.97 9.11 14.58
C ASP A 285 -6.25 7.93 15.22
N ASP A 286 -4.91 7.96 15.16
CA ASP A 286 -4.06 6.87 15.62
C ASP A 286 -4.25 6.53 17.10
N SER A 287 -4.67 7.49 17.93
CA SER A 287 -4.94 7.27 19.34
C SER A 287 -6.10 6.28 19.58
N LYS A 288 -7.05 6.20 18.66
CA LYS A 288 -8.17 5.25 18.71
C LYS A 288 -7.79 3.84 18.28
N ASN A 289 -6.66 3.69 17.59
CA ASN A 289 -6.12 2.40 17.20
C ASN A 289 -5.28 1.75 18.32
N PHE A 290 -5.15 2.39 19.49
CA PHE A 290 -4.35 1.87 20.60
C PHE A 290 -4.76 0.46 21.03
N GLU A 291 -6.06 0.23 21.24
CA GLU A 291 -6.56 -1.09 21.66
C GLU A 291 -6.32 -2.17 20.60
N ALA A 292 -6.51 -1.82 19.32
CA ALA A 292 -6.22 -2.71 18.21
C ALA A 292 -4.73 -3.09 18.15
N LYS A 293 -3.83 -2.11 18.24
CA LYS A 293 -2.37 -2.34 18.24
C LYS A 293 -1.90 -3.18 19.43
N MET A 294 -2.53 -3.01 20.60
CA MET A 294 -2.22 -3.84 21.77
C MET A 294 -2.65 -5.29 21.55
N TRP A 295 -3.85 -5.52 21.01
CA TRP A 295 -4.30 -6.88 20.67
C TRP A 295 -3.45 -7.53 19.59
N GLU A 296 -3.06 -6.77 18.55
CA GLU A 296 -2.16 -7.23 17.48
C GLU A 296 -0.76 -7.64 17.99
N SER A 297 -0.36 -7.18 19.17
CA SER A 297 0.98 -7.46 19.72
C SER A 297 1.09 -8.74 20.56
N GLU A 298 -0.05 -9.33 20.95
CA GLU A 298 -0.13 -10.59 21.70
C GLU A 298 -0.08 -11.82 20.78
#